data_AF-A0A484GZX2-F1
#
_entry.id   AF-A0A484GZX2-F1
#
_cell.length_a   1.000
_cell.length_b   1.000
_cell.length_c   1.000
_cell.angle_alpha   90.00
_cell.angle_beta   90.00
_cell.angle_gamma   90.00
#
_symmetry.space_group_name_H-M   'P 1'
#
loop_
_entity.id
_entity.type
_entity.pdbx_description
1 polymer ?
#
loop_
_entity_poly.entity_id
_entity_poly.type
_entity_poly.pdbx_seq_one_letter_code
_entity_poly.pdbx_strand_id
1 'polypeptide(L)'
;FKVLLKRLKTNCSTKPHFYRACRHDGLPHLTRVALPGTLPGKGVVWSGVEARGEATRFPAAWDLCVRPRSLAAPGCMAHVFVYGTLKTGQPNHRVLLESAHGRAAFRGWGRTVEPYPLVIAGQRNIPWLLNLPGQGRRVAGEVYAVDEQMLRFLDEFEGCPDMYQRTRVTVAVEGAGGTLQCFVYSTATYPPEWVHLPYHDDYDSQGEHGLRYSPR
;
A
#
# COMPACT_ATOMS: atom_id res chain seq x y z
N PHE A 1 32.42 14.70 57.45
CA PHE A 1 33.28 15.50 56.54
C PHE A 1 32.42 16.04 55.40
N LYS A 2 32.25 17.39 55.31
CA LYS A 2 31.80 18.27 54.20
C LYS A 2 30.59 17.81 53.34
N VAL A 3 29.39 18.40 53.38
CA VAL A 3 28.90 19.76 53.01
C VAL A 3 29.31 20.26 51.60
N LEU A 4 28.31 20.33 50.68
CA LEU A 4 28.00 21.39 49.67
C LEU A 4 26.84 20.84 48.79
N LEU A 5 25.60 21.32 48.69
CA LEU A 5 24.92 22.62 48.55
C LEU A 5 25.17 23.40 47.23
N LYS A 6 24.04 23.69 46.55
CA LYS A 6 23.76 24.67 45.46
C LYS A 6 24.15 24.21 44.04
N ARG A 7 23.33 24.42 43.01
CA ARG A 7 22.65 25.69 42.67
C ARG A 7 21.53 25.48 41.63
N LEU A 8 20.37 26.08 41.90
CA LEU A 8 19.36 26.47 40.91
C LEU A 8 19.94 27.49 39.93
N LYS A 9 19.62 27.36 38.64
CA LYS A 9 19.55 28.48 37.69
C LYS A 9 18.36 28.27 36.75
N THR A 10 17.36 29.10 36.96
CA THR A 10 16.41 29.60 35.97
C THR A 10 17.13 30.25 34.80
N ASN A 11 16.66 30.06 33.57
CA ASN A 11 16.37 31.23 32.73
C ASN A 11 15.36 30.97 31.61
N CYS A 12 14.62 32.03 31.35
CA CYS A 12 13.46 32.22 30.49
C CYS A 12 13.87 32.62 29.06
N SER A 13 12.85 32.84 28.21
CA SER A 13 12.86 33.45 26.86
C SER A 13 13.17 32.47 25.71
N THR A 14 12.40 32.36 24.63
CA THR A 14 11.51 33.31 23.93
C THR A 14 10.45 32.54 23.12
N LYS A 15 9.25 33.13 23.00
CA LYS A 15 8.16 32.72 22.09
C LYS A 15 8.46 33.13 20.63
N PRO A 16 7.72 32.57 19.66
CA PRO A 16 7.08 33.44 18.67
C PRO A 16 5.56 33.20 18.61
N HIS A 17 4.82 34.30 18.77
CA HIS A 17 3.42 34.45 18.37
C HIS A 17 3.36 34.63 16.85
N PHE A 18 2.49 33.93 16.13
CA PHE A 18 1.76 34.45 14.95
C PHE A 18 0.69 33.44 14.52
N TYR A 19 -0.55 33.61 14.98
CA TYR A 19 -1.74 33.21 14.22
C TYR A 19 -2.82 34.26 14.50
N ARG A 20 -3.10 35.06 13.48
CA ARG A 20 -4.13 36.09 13.45
C ARG A 20 -5.40 35.41 12.94
N ALA A 21 -6.41 35.27 13.81
CA ALA A 21 -7.74 34.85 13.42
C ALA A 21 -8.54 36.08 12.97
N CYS A 22 -8.96 36.11 11.70
CA CYS A 22 -9.94 37.05 11.21
C CYS A 22 -11.35 36.55 11.58
N ARG A 23 -12.16 37.42 12.19
CA ARG A 23 -13.63 37.33 12.20
C ARG A 23 -14.20 38.53 11.44
N HIS A 24 -15.48 38.40 11.07
CA HIS A 24 -16.38 39.34 10.37
C HIS A 24 -16.24 39.31 8.85
N ASP A 25 -17.28 39.30 8.02
CA ASP A 25 -18.74 39.30 8.16
C ASP A 25 -19.32 38.98 6.76
N GLY A 26 -20.60 38.59 6.68
CA GLY A 26 -21.46 39.01 5.56
C GLY A 26 -21.83 37.98 4.49
N LEU A 27 -22.98 37.34 4.66
CA LEU A 27 -23.87 36.96 3.55
C LEU A 27 -24.34 38.23 2.80
N PRO A 28 -24.72 38.10 1.53
CA PRO A 28 -26.11 38.38 1.23
C PRO A 28 -26.82 37.33 0.38
N HIS A 29 -28.07 37.16 0.75
CA HIS A 29 -29.20 36.57 0.07
C HIS A 29 -29.20 36.73 -1.46
N LEU A 30 -29.42 35.62 -2.18
CA LEU A 30 -30.01 35.62 -3.52
C LEU A 30 -31.35 34.87 -3.47
N THR A 31 -32.40 35.63 -3.71
CA THR A 31 -33.80 35.18 -3.85
C THR A 31 -34.11 34.77 -5.28
N ARG A 32 -34.77 33.59 -5.40
CA ARG A 32 -35.79 33.14 -6.37
C ARG A 32 -35.41 33.18 -7.87
N VAL A 33 -35.76 32.19 -8.69
CA VAL A 33 -37.12 31.82 -9.11
C VAL A 33 -37.08 30.37 -9.68
N ALA A 34 -38.12 29.59 -9.40
CA ALA A 34 -38.42 28.33 -10.10
C ALA A 34 -39.58 28.57 -11.11
N LEU A 35 -39.74 27.66 -12.09
CA LEU A 35 -40.96 27.20 -12.81
C LEU A 35 -40.59 26.81 -14.29
N PRO A 36 -41.42 26.06 -15.07
CA PRO A 36 -41.59 24.60 -15.03
C PRO A 36 -41.65 23.90 -16.44
N GLY A 37 -41.65 22.55 -16.48
CA GLY A 37 -42.09 21.71 -17.63
C GLY A 37 -41.10 21.64 -18.82
N THR A 38 -41.00 20.62 -19.68
CA THR A 38 -41.89 19.51 -20.09
C THR A 38 -41.02 18.42 -20.78
N LEU A 39 -41.57 17.21 -20.87
CA LEU A 39 -41.06 15.91 -21.33
C LEU A 39 -40.77 15.78 -22.87
N PRO A 40 -40.25 14.61 -23.36
CA PRO A 40 -39.35 14.48 -24.52
C PRO A 40 -40.01 13.94 -25.80
N GLY A 41 -39.30 13.97 -26.93
CA GLY A 41 -39.77 13.36 -28.19
C GLY A 41 -38.73 13.27 -29.32
N LYS A 42 -38.19 12.06 -29.50
CA LYS A 42 -37.92 11.28 -30.72
C LYS A 42 -37.56 11.99 -32.06
N GLY A 43 -36.41 11.55 -32.60
CA GLY A 43 -36.35 10.82 -33.88
C GLY A 43 -36.35 11.64 -35.16
N VAL A 44 -35.18 11.78 -35.79
CA VAL A 44 -35.08 12.06 -37.22
C VAL A 44 -34.16 11.03 -37.86
N VAL A 45 -34.77 10.20 -38.70
CA VAL A 45 -34.16 9.29 -39.66
C VAL A 45 -33.69 10.13 -40.85
N TRP A 46 -32.47 9.89 -41.33
CA TRP A 46 -32.04 10.33 -42.65
C TRP A 46 -31.81 9.11 -43.54
N SER A 47 -32.60 9.08 -44.62
CA SER A 47 -32.58 8.13 -45.72
C SER A 47 -31.38 8.37 -46.62
N GLY A 48 -30.83 7.29 -47.17
CA GLY A 48 -29.59 7.27 -47.95
C GLY A 48 -29.69 7.82 -49.36
N VAL A 49 -28.52 7.90 -50.00
CA VAL A 49 -28.34 7.87 -51.45
C VAL A 49 -27.04 7.12 -51.74
N GLU A 50 -27.17 6.02 -52.50
CA GLU A 50 -26.07 5.30 -53.13
C GLU A 50 -25.39 6.18 -54.20
N ALA A 51 -24.07 6.18 -54.23
CA ALA A 51 -23.30 6.60 -55.39
C ALA A 51 -22.29 5.50 -55.74
N ARG A 52 -22.52 4.87 -56.90
CA ARG A 52 -21.60 3.94 -57.56
C ARG A 52 -20.40 4.73 -58.05
N GLY A 53 -19.21 4.27 -57.70
CA GLY A 53 -17.94 4.80 -58.19
C GLY A 53 -16.91 3.69 -58.27
N GLU A 54 -16.69 3.21 -59.48
CA GLU A 54 -15.66 2.26 -59.87
C GLU A 54 -14.28 2.90 -59.70
N ALA A 55 -13.39 2.28 -58.93
CA ALA A 55 -12.00 2.73 -58.78
C ALA A 55 -11.04 1.53 -58.65
N THR A 56 -10.46 1.19 -59.80
CA THR A 56 -9.08 0.77 -60.03
C THR A 56 -8.24 0.27 -58.85
N ARG A 57 -7.88 -1.00 -58.98
CA ARG A 57 -6.89 -1.78 -58.22
C ARG A 57 -5.49 -1.16 -58.29
N PHE A 58 -4.89 -0.85 -57.13
CA PHE A 58 -3.45 -0.67 -56.93
C PHE A 58 -2.96 -1.54 -55.75
N PRO A 59 -1.71 -2.04 -55.77
CA PRO A 59 -1.29 -3.16 -54.93
C PRO A 59 -0.82 -2.75 -53.54
N ALA A 60 -1.02 -3.70 -52.62
CA ALA A 60 -0.48 -3.88 -51.27
C ALA A 60 0.67 -2.93 -50.86
N ALA A 61 0.32 -1.92 -50.07
CA ALA A 61 1.27 -1.18 -49.25
C ALA A 61 1.41 -1.91 -47.91
N TRP A 62 2.52 -2.65 -47.78
CA TRP A 62 3.26 -2.90 -46.53
C TRP A 62 2.46 -2.69 -45.24
N ASP A 63 1.97 -3.78 -44.64
CA ASP A 63 1.62 -3.81 -43.22
C ASP A 63 2.91 -3.63 -42.37
N LEU A 64 3.39 -2.40 -42.25
CA LEU A 64 4.12 -1.97 -41.06
C LEU A 64 3.09 -1.40 -40.09
N CYS A 65 2.24 -2.29 -39.57
CA CYS A 65 1.69 -2.08 -38.25
C CYS A 65 2.89 -2.15 -37.29
N VAL A 66 3.57 -1.01 -37.11
CA VAL A 66 4.33 -0.77 -35.89
C VAL A 66 3.30 -0.91 -34.79
N ARG A 67 3.25 -2.10 -34.19
CA ARG A 67 2.48 -2.33 -32.97
C ARG A 67 2.92 -1.21 -32.02
N PRO A 68 2.01 -0.32 -31.57
CA PRO A 68 2.38 0.59 -30.51
C PRO A 68 2.89 -0.29 -29.39
N ARG A 69 4.18 -0.08 -29.04
CA ARG A 69 4.79 -0.69 -27.87
C ARG A 69 3.83 -0.38 -26.74
N SER A 70 3.17 -1.42 -26.23
CA SER A 70 2.11 -1.30 -25.23
C SER A 70 2.63 -0.41 -24.10
N LEU A 71 2.26 0.87 -24.12
CA LEU A 71 2.40 1.73 -22.99
C LEU A 71 1.39 1.17 -22.01
N ALA A 72 1.88 0.37 -21.06
CA ALA A 72 1.07 -0.10 -19.96
C ALA A 72 0.25 1.10 -19.47
N ALA A 73 -1.08 0.95 -19.45
CA ALA A 73 -1.95 1.88 -18.75
C ALA A 73 -1.33 2.20 -17.39
N PRO A 74 -1.50 3.41 -16.81
CA PRO A 74 -0.99 3.69 -15.47
C PRO A 74 -1.48 2.57 -14.55
N GLY A 75 -0.56 1.66 -14.23
CA GLY A 75 -0.91 0.38 -13.63
C GLY A 75 -1.57 0.65 -12.30
N CYS A 76 -2.60 -0.11 -11.96
CA CYS A 76 -3.21 0.00 -10.65
C CYS A 76 -2.11 -0.29 -9.61
N MET A 77 -1.67 0.74 -8.90
CA MET A 77 -0.67 0.58 -7.84
C MET A 77 -1.40 0.05 -6.61
N ALA A 78 -0.94 -1.10 -6.11
CA ALA A 78 -1.43 -1.67 -4.87
C ALA A 78 -0.50 -1.27 -3.72
N HIS A 79 -1.05 -1.13 -2.52
CA HIS A 79 -0.25 -0.98 -1.31
C HIS A 79 -0.03 -2.34 -0.67
N VAL A 80 1.22 -2.68 -0.38
CA VAL A 80 1.63 -3.91 0.30
C VAL A 80 2.33 -3.53 1.59
N PHE A 81 1.94 -4.19 2.68
CA PHE A 81 2.57 -4.09 3.98
C PHE A 81 3.49 -5.29 4.19
N VAL A 82 4.78 -5.03 4.38
CA VAL A 82 5.79 -6.05 4.66
C VAL A 82 6.25 -5.95 6.11
N TYR A 83 6.28 -7.10 6.79
CA TYR A 83 6.63 -7.19 8.21
C TYR A 83 7.82 -8.12 8.47
N GLY A 84 8.22 -8.93 7.48
CA GLY A 84 9.18 -10.02 7.64
C GLY A 84 10.47 -9.80 6.85
N THR A 85 10.90 -10.85 6.14
CA THR A 85 12.19 -10.90 5.43
C THR A 85 12.35 -9.91 4.28
N LEU A 86 11.26 -9.30 3.83
CA LEU A 86 11.23 -8.29 2.75
C LEU A 86 11.50 -6.86 3.23
N LYS A 87 11.47 -6.61 4.55
CA LYS A 87 11.75 -5.28 5.11
C LYS A 87 13.17 -4.80 4.79
N THR A 88 13.38 -3.49 4.81
CA THR A 88 14.73 -2.89 4.69
C THR A 88 15.70 -3.52 5.70
N GLY A 89 16.88 -3.91 5.22
CA GLY A 89 17.90 -4.57 6.04
C GLY A 89 17.67 -6.07 6.28
N GLN A 90 16.55 -6.64 5.81
CA GLN A 90 16.27 -8.07 5.93
C GLN A 90 16.72 -8.88 4.69
N PRO A 91 16.90 -10.21 4.81
CA PRO A 91 17.62 -11.02 3.81
C PRO A 91 17.04 -11.00 2.38
N ASN A 92 15.73 -10.79 2.25
CA ASN A 92 15.03 -10.85 0.97
C ASN A 92 14.67 -9.45 0.43
N HIS A 93 15.09 -8.36 1.08
CA HIS A 93 14.76 -7.00 0.65
C HIS A 93 15.09 -6.70 -0.82
N ARG A 94 16.17 -7.30 -1.33
CA ARG A 94 16.64 -7.12 -2.71
C ARG A 94 15.56 -7.41 -3.77
N VAL A 95 14.62 -8.32 -3.50
CA VAL A 95 13.61 -8.71 -4.49
C VAL A 95 12.67 -7.55 -4.83
N LEU A 96 12.45 -6.62 -3.90
CA LEU A 96 11.66 -5.39 -4.10
C LEU A 96 12.42 -4.34 -4.93
N LEU A 97 13.74 -4.41 -4.99
CA LEU A 97 14.61 -3.47 -5.70
C LEU A 97 14.90 -3.91 -7.14
N GLU A 98 14.73 -5.19 -7.43
CA GLU A 98 15.00 -5.76 -8.75
C GLU A 98 13.90 -5.37 -9.75
N SER A 99 14.27 -4.53 -10.73
CA SER A 99 13.34 -4.01 -11.75
C SER A 99 12.74 -5.09 -12.67
N ALA A 100 13.38 -6.27 -12.73
CA ALA A 100 12.85 -7.44 -13.44
C ALA A 100 11.56 -7.98 -12.81
N HIS A 101 11.36 -7.78 -11.50
CA HIS A 101 10.17 -8.22 -10.78
C HIS A 101 9.01 -7.23 -10.86
N GLY A 102 9.28 -5.98 -11.26
CA GLY A 102 8.30 -4.89 -11.33
C GLY A 102 8.77 -3.66 -10.57
N ARG A 103 7.85 -2.79 -10.16
CA ARG A 103 8.15 -1.56 -9.43
C ARG A 103 7.63 -1.64 -8.00
N ALA A 104 8.48 -1.31 -7.03
CA ALA A 104 8.10 -1.06 -5.65
C ALA A 104 8.64 0.30 -5.20
N ALA A 105 7.78 1.11 -4.58
CA ALA A 105 8.12 2.41 -4.04
C ALA A 105 7.78 2.47 -2.55
N PHE A 106 8.78 2.69 -1.70
CA PHE A 106 8.58 2.86 -0.27
C PHE A 106 7.67 4.07 0.01
N ARG A 107 6.66 3.86 0.86
CA ARG A 107 5.68 4.90 1.25
C ARG A 107 5.84 5.34 2.70
N GLY A 108 6.42 4.50 3.54
CA GLY A 108 6.66 4.84 4.94
C GLY A 108 6.65 3.62 5.84
N TRP A 109 7.05 3.84 7.08
CA TRP A 109 6.89 2.90 8.17
C TRP A 109 5.41 2.81 8.55
N GLY A 110 4.98 1.63 8.97
CA GLY A 110 3.60 1.40 9.34
C GLY A 110 3.47 0.39 10.46
N ARG A 111 2.33 0.46 11.15
CA ARG A 111 1.96 -0.52 12.16
C ARG A 111 0.52 -0.98 11.93
N THR A 112 0.26 -2.28 12.00
CA THR A 112 -1.11 -2.80 11.87
C THR A 112 -2.02 -2.12 12.89
N VAL A 113 -3.24 -1.76 12.50
CA VAL A 113 -4.22 -1.18 13.44
C VAL A 113 -4.68 -2.25 14.42
N GLU A 114 -5.11 -3.38 13.89
CA GLU A 114 -5.42 -4.57 14.68
C GLU A 114 -4.14 -5.32 15.08
N PRO A 115 -4.11 -5.96 16.26
CA PRO A 115 -3.04 -6.88 16.60
C PRO A 115 -3.19 -8.19 15.83
N TYR A 116 -2.05 -8.79 15.49
CA TYR A 116 -1.95 -10.12 14.89
C TYR A 116 -0.86 -10.95 15.61
N PRO A 117 -0.98 -12.28 15.64
CA PRO A 117 0.11 -13.16 16.05
C PRO A 117 1.18 -13.20 14.96
N LEU A 118 2.34 -12.60 15.22
CA LEU A 118 3.55 -12.76 14.42
C LEU A 118 4.49 -13.69 15.18
N VAL A 119 4.76 -14.86 14.59
CA VAL A 119 5.56 -15.91 15.21
C VAL A 119 6.72 -16.30 14.31
N ILE A 120 7.84 -16.73 14.89
CA ILE A 120 8.96 -17.30 14.13
C ILE A 120 8.87 -18.81 14.26
N ALA A 121 8.67 -19.51 13.13
CA ALA A 121 8.38 -20.93 13.15
C ALA A 121 9.02 -21.71 11.99
N GLY A 122 9.08 -23.04 12.16
CA GLY A 122 9.66 -23.99 11.22
C GLY A 122 11.19 -24.05 11.28
N GLN A 123 11.77 -25.02 10.58
CA GLN A 123 13.22 -25.29 10.58
C GLN A 123 14.07 -24.13 10.02
N ARG A 124 13.44 -23.20 9.29
CA ARG A 124 14.10 -22.07 8.64
C ARG A 124 13.89 -20.74 9.36
N ASN A 125 13.25 -20.75 10.53
CA ASN A 125 12.96 -19.56 11.33
C ASN A 125 12.26 -18.46 10.49
N ILE A 126 11.22 -18.85 9.77
CA ILE A 126 10.47 -17.93 8.91
C ILE A 126 9.49 -17.16 9.79
N PRO A 127 9.34 -15.83 9.62
CA PRO A 127 8.30 -15.06 10.29
C PRO A 127 6.94 -15.32 9.64
N TRP A 128 5.97 -15.79 10.42
CA TRP A 128 4.60 -16.07 9.99
C TRP A 128 3.63 -15.12 10.68
N LEU A 129 2.87 -14.36 9.90
CA LEU A 129 1.71 -13.63 10.39
C LEU A 129 0.47 -14.53 10.32
N LEU A 130 0.00 -15.00 11.47
CA LEU A 130 -1.19 -15.83 11.54
C LEU A 130 -2.42 -14.95 11.34
N ASN A 131 -3.36 -15.39 10.49
CA ASN A 131 -4.58 -14.65 10.19
C ASN A 131 -5.62 -14.77 11.32
N LEU A 132 -5.27 -14.23 12.49
CA LEU A 132 -6.07 -14.18 13.71
C LEU A 132 -6.18 -12.71 14.17
N PRO A 133 -6.96 -11.87 13.47
CA PRO A 133 -7.14 -10.47 13.85
C PRO A 133 -7.65 -10.34 15.27
N GLY A 134 -7.09 -9.38 16.02
CA GLY A 134 -7.46 -9.13 17.42
C GLY A 134 -6.63 -9.91 18.44
N GLN A 135 -5.72 -10.78 18.00
CA GLN A 135 -4.79 -11.52 18.87
C GLN A 135 -3.34 -11.06 18.69
N GLY A 136 -2.47 -11.36 19.65
CA GLY A 136 -1.05 -11.05 19.52
C GLY A 136 -0.72 -9.57 19.72
N ARG A 137 0.07 -8.98 18.82
CA ARG A 137 0.60 -7.62 18.97
C ARG A 137 0.37 -6.82 17.70
N ARG A 138 0.35 -5.49 17.82
CA ARG A 138 0.35 -4.62 16.64
C ARG A 138 1.71 -4.73 15.97
N VAL A 139 1.75 -5.19 14.72
CA VAL A 139 2.98 -5.55 14.01
C VAL A 139 3.53 -4.33 13.28
N ALA A 140 4.80 -4.01 13.49
CA ALA A 140 5.55 -2.99 12.79
C ALA A 140 6.08 -3.53 11.46
N GLY A 141 6.21 -2.64 10.49
CA GLY A 141 6.67 -2.99 9.16
C GLY A 141 6.74 -1.77 8.25
N GLU A 142 6.74 -2.03 6.95
CA GLU A 142 6.95 -1.05 5.91
C GLU A 142 5.83 -1.15 4.87
N VAL A 143 5.42 0.00 4.35
CA VAL A 143 4.41 0.08 3.28
C VAL A 143 5.09 0.40 1.97
N TYR A 144 4.81 -0.41 0.95
CA TYR A 144 5.26 -0.21 -0.42
C TYR A 144 4.06 -0.02 -1.35
N ALA A 145 4.15 0.93 -2.27
CA ALA A 145 3.29 0.96 -3.43
C ALA A 145 3.94 0.14 -4.54
N VAL A 146 3.27 -0.91 -5.00
CA VAL A 146 3.77 -1.84 -6.00
C VAL A 146 2.89 -1.86 -7.24
N ASP A 147 3.47 -2.09 -8.41
CA ASP A 147 2.69 -2.37 -9.61
C ASP A 147 2.17 -3.82 -9.62
N GLU A 148 1.28 -4.13 -10.56
CA GLU A 148 0.70 -5.47 -10.67
C GLU A 148 1.73 -6.56 -10.98
N GLN A 149 2.83 -6.22 -11.65
CA GLN A 149 3.89 -7.17 -11.97
C GLN A 149 4.61 -7.61 -10.69
N MET A 150 5.04 -6.64 -9.88
CA MET A 150 5.64 -6.90 -8.56
C MET A 150 4.67 -7.62 -7.65
N LEU A 151 3.39 -7.25 -7.70
CA LEU A 151 2.36 -7.88 -6.89
C LEU A 151 2.16 -9.37 -7.24
N ARG A 152 2.20 -9.75 -8.53
CA ARG A 152 2.17 -11.16 -8.97
C ARG A 152 3.44 -11.90 -8.62
N PHE A 153 4.60 -11.28 -8.80
CA PHE A 153 5.88 -11.88 -8.42
C PHE A 153 5.91 -12.22 -6.92
N LEU A 154 5.43 -11.31 -6.07
CA LEU A 154 5.38 -11.54 -4.62
C LEU A 154 4.42 -12.69 -4.27
N ASP A 155 3.30 -12.86 -4.98
CA ASP A 155 2.41 -14.02 -4.76
C ASP A 155 3.15 -15.35 -5.01
N GLU A 156 3.89 -15.44 -6.12
CA GLU A 156 4.68 -16.62 -6.48
C GLU A 156 5.84 -16.83 -5.49
N PHE A 157 6.54 -15.76 -5.12
CA PHE A 157 7.68 -15.78 -4.20
C PHE A 157 7.30 -16.28 -2.81
N GLU A 158 6.15 -15.82 -2.29
CA GLU A 158 5.64 -16.25 -0.99
C GLU A 158 4.96 -17.62 -1.05
N GLY A 159 4.71 -18.17 -2.24
CA GLY A 159 4.05 -19.46 -2.43
C GLY A 159 2.56 -19.41 -2.16
N CYS A 160 1.89 -18.33 -2.59
CA CYS A 160 0.44 -18.22 -2.52
C CYS A 160 -0.26 -19.15 -3.53
N PRO A 161 -1.43 -19.73 -3.20
CA PRO A 161 -2.18 -19.59 -1.95
C PRO A 161 -1.82 -20.64 -0.87
N ASP A 162 -0.85 -21.52 -1.11
CA ASP A 162 -0.61 -22.70 -0.27
C ASP A 162 0.12 -22.36 1.04
N MET A 163 1.25 -21.63 0.95
CA MET A 163 2.07 -21.26 2.11
C MET A 163 1.51 -20.02 2.81
N TYR A 164 1.26 -18.97 2.03
CA TYR A 164 0.62 -17.73 2.47
C TYR A 164 -0.61 -17.44 1.62
N GLN A 165 -1.47 -16.58 2.15
CA GLN A 165 -2.59 -16.00 1.44
C GLN A 165 -2.48 -14.48 1.52
N ARG A 166 -2.65 -13.83 0.36
CA ARG A 166 -2.71 -12.38 0.31
C ARG A 166 -4.06 -11.89 0.85
N THR A 167 -4.04 -11.32 2.04
CA THR A 167 -5.20 -10.74 2.71
C THR A 167 -5.07 -9.21 2.78
N ARG A 168 -6.12 -8.52 3.24
CA ARG A 168 -6.12 -7.06 3.41
C ARG A 168 -6.09 -6.72 4.89
N VAL A 169 -5.25 -5.77 5.26
CA VAL A 169 -5.13 -5.23 6.62
C VAL A 169 -5.07 -3.71 6.60
N THR A 170 -5.62 -3.10 7.65
CA THR A 170 -5.51 -1.67 7.87
C THR A 170 -4.24 -1.35 8.63
N VAL A 171 -3.41 -0.47 8.08
CA VAL A 171 -2.10 -0.08 8.63
C VAL A 171 -2.12 1.42 8.94
N ALA A 172 -1.74 1.78 10.16
CA ALA A 172 -1.45 3.17 10.51
C ALA A 172 -0.07 3.53 9.97
N VAL A 173 0.01 4.49 9.05
CA VAL A 173 1.27 4.92 8.43
C VAL A 173 1.86 6.08 9.23
N GLU A 174 3.12 5.95 9.63
CA GLU A 174 3.80 6.95 10.44
C GLU A 174 3.96 8.27 9.66
N GLY A 175 3.78 9.40 10.35
CA GLY A 175 3.94 10.74 9.77
C GLY A 175 2.81 11.22 8.85
N ALA A 176 1.99 10.33 8.31
CA ALA A 176 0.87 10.68 7.41
C ALA A 176 -0.45 10.98 8.15
N GLY A 177 -0.54 10.70 9.45
CA GLY A 177 -1.73 10.97 10.27
C GLY A 177 -2.98 10.16 9.88
N GLY A 178 -2.81 9.07 9.11
CA GLY A 178 -3.91 8.29 8.56
C GLY A 178 -3.61 6.80 8.50
N THR A 179 -4.66 6.05 8.14
CA THR A 179 -4.59 4.60 7.90
C THR A 179 -4.70 4.29 6.42
N LEU A 180 -4.02 3.24 5.99
CA LEU A 180 -4.06 2.73 4.62
C LEU A 180 -4.50 1.28 4.62
N GLN A 181 -5.35 0.91 3.65
CA GLN A 181 -5.62 -0.49 3.37
C GLN A 181 -4.48 -1.07 2.53
N CYS A 182 -3.80 -2.07 3.06
CA CYS A 182 -2.66 -2.72 2.45
C CYS A 182 -2.95 -4.21 2.27
N PHE A 183 -2.39 -4.79 1.23
CA PHE A 183 -2.23 -6.24 1.16
C PHE A 183 -1.13 -6.71 2.09
N VAL A 184 -1.30 -7.87 2.68
CA VAL A 184 -0.28 -8.54 3.51
C VAL A 184 -0.30 -10.04 3.21
N TYR A 185 0.86 -10.67 3.31
CA TYR A 185 0.97 -12.13 3.24
C TYR A 185 0.78 -12.70 4.64
N SER A 186 -0.40 -13.26 4.89
CA SER A 186 -0.75 -13.91 6.16
C SER A 186 -1.04 -15.38 5.90
N THR A 187 -1.02 -16.23 6.91
CA THR A 187 -1.38 -17.64 6.76
C THR A 187 -2.58 -18.00 7.62
N ALA A 188 -3.53 -18.72 7.05
CA ALA A 188 -4.64 -19.38 7.73
C ALA A 188 -4.39 -20.88 7.92
N THR A 189 -3.33 -21.42 7.31
CA THR A 189 -3.00 -22.85 7.32
C THR A 189 -1.67 -23.05 8.04
N TYR A 190 -1.75 -23.33 9.34
CA TYR A 190 -0.59 -23.51 10.20
C TYR A 190 -0.86 -24.59 11.27
N PRO A 191 0.19 -25.25 11.78
CA PRO A 191 0.05 -26.14 12.93
C PRO A 191 -0.53 -25.40 14.15
N PRO A 192 -1.52 -25.98 14.86
CA PRO A 192 -2.22 -25.29 15.95
C PRO A 192 -1.29 -24.86 17.08
N GLU A 193 -0.16 -25.54 17.29
CA GLU A 193 0.83 -25.20 18.30
C GLU A 193 1.53 -23.84 18.05
N TRP A 194 1.50 -23.32 16.82
CA TRP A 194 2.13 -22.04 16.51
C TRP A 194 1.47 -20.86 17.22
N VAL A 195 0.20 -20.97 17.61
CA VAL A 195 -0.49 -19.92 18.39
C VAL A 195 0.06 -19.79 19.82
N HIS A 196 0.92 -20.71 20.25
CA HIS A 196 1.56 -20.65 21.57
C HIS A 196 3.02 -20.18 21.51
N LEU A 197 3.55 -19.93 20.30
CA LEU A 197 4.89 -19.39 20.13
C LEU A 197 4.95 -17.91 20.58
N PRO A 198 6.15 -17.40 20.91
CA PRO A 198 6.33 -16.00 21.26
C PRO A 198 5.81 -15.06 20.17
N TYR A 199 5.02 -14.07 20.59
CA TYR A 199 4.49 -13.05 19.69
C TYR A 199 5.43 -11.86 19.57
N HIS A 200 5.88 -11.64 18.34
CA HIS A 200 6.75 -10.52 18.00
C HIS A 200 5.92 -9.33 17.54
N ASP A 201 6.39 -8.13 17.83
CA ASP A 201 5.80 -6.90 17.29
C ASP A 201 6.66 -6.25 16.22
N ASP A 202 7.94 -6.57 16.16
CA ASP A 202 8.82 -6.25 15.05
C ASP A 202 9.76 -7.42 14.78
N TYR A 203 9.82 -7.88 13.53
CA TYR A 203 10.70 -8.98 13.14
C TYR A 203 12.07 -8.44 12.72
N ASP A 204 13.11 -9.11 13.23
CA ASP A 204 14.49 -8.96 12.78
C ASP A 204 15.20 -10.32 12.77
N SER A 205 15.71 -10.76 11.62
CA SER A 205 16.50 -11.99 11.51
C SER A 205 17.72 -12.02 12.44
N GLN A 206 18.30 -10.87 12.79
CA GLN A 206 19.41 -10.75 13.76
C GLN A 206 18.94 -10.34 15.17
N GLY A 207 17.64 -10.45 15.45
CA GLY A 207 17.06 -10.04 16.72
C GLY A 207 17.51 -10.87 17.92
N GLU A 208 17.18 -10.39 19.11
CA GLU A 208 17.56 -11.00 20.41
C GLU A 208 17.06 -12.44 20.59
N HIS A 209 16.09 -12.89 19.79
CA HIS A 209 15.59 -14.26 19.79
C HIS A 209 16.61 -15.30 19.30
N GLY A 210 17.69 -14.89 18.61
CA GLY A 210 18.73 -15.81 18.11
C GLY A 210 18.31 -16.75 16.97
N LEU A 211 17.01 -16.79 16.64
CA LEU A 211 16.44 -17.54 15.52
C LEU A 211 16.70 -16.86 14.16
N ARG A 212 17.91 -17.01 13.63
CA ARG A 212 18.29 -16.45 12.33
C ARG A 212 17.58 -17.13 11.16
N TYR A 213 17.09 -16.34 10.20
CA TYR A 213 16.49 -16.84 8.96
C TYR A 213 17.50 -17.67 8.15
N SER A 214 17.06 -18.83 7.66
CA SER A 214 17.81 -19.67 6.72
C SER A 214 17.07 -19.74 5.37
N PRO A 215 17.72 -19.39 4.24
CA PRO A 215 17.10 -19.45 2.92
C PRO A 215 16.71 -20.88 2.53
N ARG A 216 15.81 -21.01 1.55
CA ARG A 216 15.42 -22.29 0.95
C ARG A 216 16.50 -22.84 0.05
#